data_AF-A0A256ZID9-F1
#
_entry.id   AF-A0A256ZID9-F1
#
_cell.length_a   1.000
_cell.length_b   1.000
_cell.length_c   1.000
_cell.angle_alpha   90.00
_cell.angle_beta   90.00
_cell.angle_gamma   90.00
#
_symmetry.space_group_name_H-M   'P 1'
#
loop_
_entity.id
_entity.type
_entity.pdbx_description
1 polymer ?
#
loop_
_entity_poly.entity_id
_entity_poly.type
_entity_poly.pdbx_seq_one_letter_code
_entity_poly.pdbx_strand_id
1 'polypeptide(L)'
;MKYYSAIGEEYVEHVRNMVNHWEDLKHRYLPSIAMRIAKMFPHLKITMNDVDEIVKLMVVFHDAGKLTDVYQKGYIGGDRRYKIFHVRYPHEFWGFALVYNVLYNVFKERILPVYPALGILYHHEFFTVKTIARTHGFLLCLQKL
;
A
#
# COMPACT_ATOMS: atom_id res chain seq x y z
N MET A 1 8.52 -16.81 -15.46
CA MET A 1 8.82 -15.40 -15.73
C MET A 1 8.96 -14.69 -14.39
N LYS A 2 10.06 -13.96 -14.16
CA LYS A 2 10.30 -13.24 -12.90
C LYS A 2 9.72 -11.83 -13.00
N TYR A 3 9.11 -11.36 -11.92
CA TYR A 3 8.58 -10.00 -11.80
C TYR A 3 9.37 -9.26 -10.73
N TYR A 4 9.59 -7.97 -10.97
CA TYR A 4 10.46 -7.14 -10.13
C TYR A 4 9.68 -5.98 -9.49
N SER A 5 9.88 -5.75 -8.18
CA SER A 5 9.38 -4.58 -7.44
C SER A 5 10.26 -3.36 -7.66
N ALA A 6 11.54 -3.58 -7.96
CA ALA A 6 12.54 -2.58 -8.31
C ALA A 6 13.70 -3.25 -9.08
N ILE A 7 14.61 -2.45 -9.64
CA ILE A 7 15.80 -2.99 -10.32
C ILE A 7 16.62 -3.80 -9.32
N GLY A 8 16.78 -5.10 -9.59
CA GLY A 8 17.53 -6.02 -8.73
C GLY A 8 16.74 -6.64 -7.56
N GLU A 9 15.45 -6.33 -7.41
CA GLU A 9 14.60 -6.88 -6.34
C GLU A 9 13.36 -7.58 -6.92
N GLU A 10 13.23 -8.88 -6.67
CA GLU A 10 12.05 -9.64 -7.09
C GLU A 10 10.83 -9.28 -6.26
N TYR A 11 9.68 -9.15 -6.91
CA TYR A 11 8.43 -8.75 -6.27
C TYR A 11 8.01 -9.66 -5.12
N VAL A 12 8.15 -10.98 -5.31
CA VAL A 12 7.79 -11.97 -4.28
C VAL A 12 8.69 -11.84 -3.05
N GLU A 13 9.97 -11.57 -3.26
CA GLU A 13 10.94 -11.39 -2.18
C GLU A 13 10.68 -10.08 -1.44
N HIS A 14 10.38 -9.01 -2.17
CA HIS A 14 9.96 -7.73 -1.61
C HIS A 14 8.75 -7.86 -0.68
N VAL A 15 7.67 -8.49 -1.16
CA VAL A 15 6.45 -8.71 -0.37
C VAL A 15 6.75 -9.58 0.85
N ARG A 16 7.51 -10.67 0.68
CA ARG A 16 7.91 -11.55 1.80
C ARG A 16 8.64 -10.77 2.89
N ASN A 17 9.60 -9.93 2.50
CA ASN A 17 10.34 -9.10 3.43
C ASN A 17 9.42 -8.11 4.15
N MET A 18 8.51 -7.46 3.45
CA MET A 18 7.57 -6.53 4.09
C MET A 18 6.60 -7.22 5.05
N VAL A 19 6.12 -8.42 4.73
CA VAL A 19 5.28 -9.21 5.65
C VAL A 19 6.07 -9.59 6.91
N ASN A 20 7.33 -10.00 6.77
CA ASN A 20 8.18 -10.28 7.94
C ASN A 20 8.40 -9.04 8.80
N HIS A 21 8.66 -7.87 8.20
CA HIS A 21 8.74 -6.61 8.95
C HIS A 21 7.43 -6.26 9.66
N TRP A 22 6.28 -6.55 9.05
CA TRP A 22 5.00 -6.37 9.70
C TRP A 22 4.84 -7.28 10.92
N GLU A 23 5.24 -8.55 10.83
CA GLU A 23 5.23 -9.48 11.97
C GLU A 23 6.06 -8.94 13.15
N ASP A 24 7.21 -8.33 12.88
CA ASP A 24 8.04 -7.70 13.92
C ASP A 24 7.39 -6.45 14.53
N LEU A 25 6.64 -5.68 13.74
CA LEU A 25 6.06 -4.39 14.16
C LEU A 25 4.63 -4.51 14.71
N LYS A 26 3.90 -5.57 14.39
CA LYS A 26 2.44 -5.64 14.62
C LYS A 26 2.08 -5.51 16.10
N HIS A 27 2.89 -6.04 17.01
CA HIS A 27 2.64 -5.93 18.45
C HIS A 27 2.51 -4.46 18.92
N ARG A 28 3.20 -3.52 18.25
CA ARG A 28 3.18 -2.09 18.55
C ARG A 28 1.97 -1.37 17.95
N TYR A 29 1.59 -1.73 16.72
CA TYR A 29 0.59 -0.97 15.96
C TYR A 29 -0.80 -1.62 15.94
N LEU A 30 -0.87 -2.95 15.89
CA LEU A 30 -2.12 -3.70 15.72
C LEU A 30 -3.19 -3.35 16.75
N PRO A 31 -2.90 -3.25 18.08
CA PRO A 31 -3.93 -2.88 19.06
C PRO A 31 -4.53 -1.49 18.78
N SER A 32 -3.68 -0.53 18.38
CA SER A 32 -4.11 0.84 18.11
C SER A 32 -4.96 0.95 16.83
N ILE A 33 -4.62 0.18 15.79
CA ILE A 33 -5.36 0.12 14.54
C ILE A 33 -6.72 -0.57 14.79
N ALA A 34 -6.72 -1.72 15.46
CA ALA A 34 -7.94 -2.46 15.77
C ALA A 34 -8.92 -1.63 16.61
N MET A 35 -8.43 -0.93 17.64
CA MET A 35 -9.26 -0.02 18.42
C MET A 35 -9.91 1.07 17.55
N ARG A 36 -9.16 1.67 16.61
CA ARG A 36 -9.69 2.73 15.73
C ARG A 36 -10.75 2.20 14.77
N ILE A 37 -10.49 1.05 14.15
CA ILE A 37 -11.45 0.41 13.23
C ILE A 37 -12.73 0.03 13.98
N ALA A 38 -12.62 -0.59 15.16
CA ALA A 38 -13.77 -0.95 15.98
C ALA A 38 -14.62 0.27 16.39
N LYS A 39 -13.97 1.42 16.66
CA LYS A 39 -14.67 2.69 16.95
C LYS A 39 -15.37 3.28 15.72
N MET A 40 -14.75 3.19 14.55
CA MET A 40 -15.33 3.69 13.30
C MET A 40 -16.48 2.82 12.81
N PHE A 41 -16.41 1.51 13.07
CA PHE A 41 -17.36 0.52 12.61
C PHE A 41 -17.89 -0.34 13.77
N PRO A 42 -18.61 0.25 14.73
CA PRO A 42 -19.05 -0.47 15.94
C PRO A 42 -20.04 -1.61 15.66
N HIS A 43 -20.67 -1.60 14.48
CA HIS A 43 -21.58 -2.64 14.01
C HIS A 43 -20.85 -3.83 13.36
N LEU A 44 -19.58 -3.67 12.98
CA LEU A 44 -18.75 -4.74 12.45
C LEU A 44 -18.02 -5.43 13.60
N LYS A 45 -18.16 -6.75 13.72
CA LYS A 45 -17.44 -7.56 14.71
C LYS A 45 -16.00 -7.84 14.24
N ILE A 46 -15.24 -6.78 13.98
CA ILE A 46 -13.84 -6.89 13.51
C ILE A 46 -12.94 -7.25 14.69
N THR A 47 -12.22 -8.35 14.54
CA THR A 47 -11.23 -8.83 15.52
C THR A 47 -9.84 -8.27 15.22
N MET A 48 -8.90 -8.41 16.17
CA MET A 48 -7.50 -8.09 15.90
C MET A 48 -6.91 -8.95 14.77
N ASN A 49 -7.35 -10.21 14.63
CA ASN A 49 -6.89 -11.09 13.56
C ASN A 49 -7.37 -10.58 12.19
N ASP A 50 -8.61 -10.10 12.09
CA ASP A 50 -9.12 -9.51 10.84
C ASP A 50 -8.29 -8.29 10.44
N VAL A 51 -7.86 -7.48 11.40
CA VAL A 51 -7.01 -6.31 11.15
C VAL A 51 -5.59 -6.73 10.73
N ASP A 52 -5.03 -7.78 11.34
CA ASP A 52 -3.74 -8.35 10.94
C ASP A 52 -3.79 -8.81 9.47
N GLU A 53 -4.85 -9.52 9.08
CA GLU A 53 -5.07 -9.96 7.71
C GLU A 53 -5.30 -8.80 6.73
N ILE A 54 -6.07 -7.77 7.13
CA ILE A 54 -6.23 -6.55 6.31
C ILE A 54 -4.87 -5.91 6.03
N VAL A 55 -4.01 -5.74 7.06
CA VAL A 55 -2.69 -5.13 6.87
C VAL A 55 -1.80 -5.98 5.99
N LYS A 56 -1.80 -7.31 6.15
CA LYS A 56 -1.06 -8.23 5.28
C LYS A 56 -1.52 -8.14 3.83
N LEU A 57 -2.84 -8.08 3.60
CA LEU A 57 -3.37 -7.89 2.25
C LEU A 57 -2.95 -6.54 1.67
N MET A 58 -2.93 -5.47 2.47
CA MET A 58 -2.39 -4.19 2.02
C MET A 58 -0.93 -4.32 1.60
N VAL A 59 -0.09 -4.97 2.41
CA VAL A 59 1.34 -5.20 2.10
C VAL A 59 1.50 -6.02 0.82
N VAL A 60 0.72 -7.07 0.62
CA VAL A 60 0.80 -7.91 -0.59
C VAL A 60 0.46 -7.12 -1.85
N PHE A 61 -0.57 -6.27 -1.80
CA PHE A 61 -1.12 -5.65 -3.00
C PHE A 61 -0.71 -4.21 -3.24
N HIS A 62 -0.08 -3.52 -2.29
CA HIS A 62 0.23 -2.09 -2.43
C HIS A 62 0.97 -1.77 -3.75
N ASP A 63 1.87 -2.67 -4.14
CA ASP A 63 2.71 -2.58 -5.33
C ASP A 63 2.22 -3.44 -6.50
N ALA A 64 1.02 -4.04 -6.44
CA ALA A 64 0.57 -5.02 -7.45
C ALA A 64 0.53 -4.46 -8.88
N GLY A 65 0.35 -3.14 -9.06
CA GLY A 65 0.47 -2.49 -10.37
C GLY A 65 1.85 -2.61 -11.02
N LYS A 66 2.89 -2.92 -10.23
CA LYS A 66 4.23 -3.21 -10.75
C LYS A 66 4.29 -4.50 -11.55
N LEU A 67 3.32 -5.40 -11.39
CA LEU A 67 3.24 -6.64 -12.19
C LEU A 67 2.75 -6.42 -13.63
N THR A 68 2.35 -5.19 -13.97
CA THR A 68 1.90 -4.85 -15.32
C THR A 68 3.06 -4.80 -16.31
N ASP A 69 2.75 -5.04 -17.58
CA ASP A 69 3.70 -4.88 -18.69
C ASP A 69 4.27 -3.46 -18.76
N VAL A 70 3.47 -2.44 -18.45
CA VAL A 70 3.91 -1.05 -18.42
C VAL A 70 5.07 -0.86 -17.46
N TYR A 71 4.98 -1.44 -16.26
CA TYR A 71 6.04 -1.36 -15.27
C TYR A 71 7.22 -2.27 -15.62
N GLN A 72 6.98 -3.55 -15.90
CA GLN A 72 8.05 -4.52 -16.15
C GLN A 72 8.83 -4.22 -17.44
N LYS A 73 8.16 -3.92 -18.55
CA LYS A 73 8.84 -3.63 -19.82
C LYS A 73 9.35 -2.19 -19.86
N GLY A 74 8.59 -1.25 -19.32
CA GLY A 74 8.92 0.17 -19.36
C GLY A 74 9.93 0.61 -18.31
N TYR A 75 9.65 0.36 -17.03
CA TYR A 75 10.50 0.80 -15.92
C TYR A 75 11.68 -0.14 -15.69
N ILE A 76 11.44 -1.45 -15.57
CA ILE A 76 12.50 -2.44 -15.33
C ILE A 76 13.29 -2.72 -16.61
N GLY A 77 12.60 -2.97 -17.74
CA GLY A 77 13.23 -3.31 -19.02
C GLY A 77 13.72 -2.13 -19.86
N GLY A 78 13.32 -0.90 -19.52
CA GLY A 78 13.75 0.31 -20.23
C GLY A 78 13.13 0.54 -21.62
N ASP A 79 12.08 -0.21 -22.01
CA ASP A 79 11.41 -0.04 -23.30
C ASP A 79 10.65 1.30 -23.36
N ARG A 80 11.14 2.21 -24.19
CA ARG A 80 10.56 3.56 -24.36
C ARG A 80 9.09 3.55 -24.82
N ARG A 81 8.64 2.50 -25.53
CA ARG A 81 7.25 2.36 -25.96
C ARG A 81 6.30 2.20 -24.78
N TYR A 82 6.76 1.55 -23.72
CA TYR A 82 5.99 1.32 -22.49
C TYR A 82 6.19 2.45 -21.46
N LYS A 83 7.35 3.12 -21.47
CA LYS A 83 7.71 4.16 -20.50
C LYS A 83 6.75 5.36 -20.50
N ILE A 84 6.18 5.73 -21.65
CA ILE A 84 5.19 6.82 -21.75
C ILE A 84 3.91 6.53 -20.95
N PHE A 85 3.57 5.26 -20.78
CA PHE A 85 2.41 4.83 -20.02
C PHE A 85 2.68 4.77 -18.52
N HIS A 86 3.93 4.59 -18.09
CA HIS A 86 4.27 4.51 -16.66
C HIS A 86 3.93 5.80 -15.90
N VAL A 87 4.16 6.97 -16.50
CA VAL A 87 3.80 8.28 -15.92
C VAL A 87 2.28 8.49 -15.89
N ARG A 88 1.54 7.85 -16.81
CA ARG A 88 0.08 8.00 -16.95
C ARG A 88 -0.71 6.98 -16.12
N TYR A 89 -0.10 5.86 -15.77
CA TYR A 89 -0.73 4.75 -15.04
C TYR A 89 0.11 4.42 -13.81
N PRO A 90 -0.09 5.18 -12.72
CA PRO A 90 0.61 4.92 -11.47
C PRO A 90 0.22 3.55 -10.92
N HIS A 91 1.18 2.82 -10.37
CA HIS A 91 1.00 1.42 -9.99
C HIS A 91 0.11 1.26 -8.75
N GLU A 92 0.03 2.31 -7.92
CA GLU A 92 -0.85 2.43 -6.76
C GLU A 92 -2.34 2.30 -7.12
N PHE A 93 -2.76 2.69 -8.33
CA PHE A 93 -4.18 2.56 -8.75
C PHE A 93 -4.61 1.10 -8.85
N TRP A 94 -3.73 0.22 -9.33
CA TRP A 94 -4.01 -1.21 -9.40
C TRP A 94 -4.02 -1.83 -8.01
N GLY A 95 -3.09 -1.44 -7.13
CA GLY A 95 -3.09 -1.87 -5.73
C GLY A 95 -4.38 -1.46 -5.01
N PHE A 96 -4.81 -0.21 -5.18
CA PHE A 96 -6.09 0.31 -4.67
C PHE A 96 -7.26 -0.56 -5.12
N ALA A 97 -7.39 -0.78 -6.44
CA ALA A 97 -8.53 -1.51 -6.99
C ALA A 97 -8.56 -2.97 -6.52
N LEU A 98 -7.41 -3.63 -6.47
CA LEU A 98 -7.31 -5.03 -6.04
C LEU A 98 -7.66 -5.19 -4.56
N VAL A 99 -7.09 -4.36 -3.69
CA VAL A 99 -7.37 -4.45 -2.24
C VAL A 99 -8.82 -4.14 -1.92
N TYR A 100 -9.41 -3.13 -2.58
CA TYR A 100 -10.83 -2.87 -2.42
C TYR A 100 -11.67 -4.10 -2.74
N ASN A 101 -11.43 -4.72 -3.91
CA ASN A 101 -12.21 -5.87 -4.35
C ASN A 101 -12.00 -7.11 -3.47
N VAL A 102 -10.77 -7.40 -3.06
CA VAL A 102 -10.46 -8.55 -2.19
C VAL A 102 -11.14 -8.37 -0.83
N LEU A 103 -10.96 -7.22 -0.19
CA LEU A 103 -11.54 -6.94 1.12
C LEU A 103 -13.07 -6.89 1.08
N TYR A 104 -13.66 -6.29 0.04
CA TYR A 104 -15.11 -6.32 -0.16
C TYR A 104 -15.64 -7.74 -0.27
N ASN A 105 -14.92 -8.62 -0.97
CA ASN A 105 -15.31 -10.02 -1.11
C ASN A 105 -15.19 -10.81 0.19
N VAL A 106 -14.25 -10.48 1.07
CA VAL A 106 -14.05 -11.14 2.37
C VAL A 106 -15.06 -10.65 3.40
N PHE A 107 -15.15 -9.32 3.61
CA PHE A 107 -15.92 -8.75 4.71
C PHE A 107 -17.38 -8.44 4.34
N LYS A 108 -17.71 -8.45 3.04
CA LYS A 108 -19.04 -8.07 2.51
C LYS A 108 -19.52 -6.69 2.98
N GLU A 109 -18.59 -5.81 3.34
CA GLU A 109 -18.85 -4.43 3.71
C GLU A 109 -18.26 -3.49 2.66
N ARG A 110 -19.03 -2.51 2.19
CA ARG A 110 -18.66 -1.53 1.16
C ARG A 110 -17.69 -0.47 1.65
N ILE A 111 -17.81 0.00 2.89
CA ILE A 111 -17.05 1.16 3.38
C ILE A 111 -15.72 0.71 3.99
N LEU A 112 -15.69 -0.40 4.74
CA LEU A 112 -14.45 -0.90 5.35
C LEU A 112 -13.27 -1.01 4.36
N PRO A 113 -13.42 -1.61 3.15
CA PRO A 113 -12.34 -1.73 2.16
C PRO A 113 -11.82 -0.40 1.61
N VAL A 114 -12.61 0.68 1.68
CA VAL A 114 -12.23 2.00 1.16
C VAL A 114 -11.00 2.52 1.88
N TYR A 115 -10.92 2.35 3.21
CA TYR A 115 -9.82 2.91 4.00
C TYR A 115 -8.46 2.26 3.70
N PRO A 116 -8.32 0.91 3.73
CA PRO A 116 -7.12 0.23 3.26
C PRO A 116 -6.76 0.58 1.81
N ALA A 117 -7.75 0.60 0.92
CA ALA A 117 -7.52 0.91 -0.49
C ALA A 117 -6.96 2.32 -0.66
N LEU A 118 -7.54 3.33 -0.01
CA LEU A 118 -7.01 4.71 -0.03
C LEU A 118 -5.60 4.79 0.57
N GLY A 119 -5.33 4.04 1.64
CA GLY A 119 -3.98 3.95 2.21
C GLY A 119 -2.95 3.47 1.19
N ILE A 120 -3.33 2.55 0.30
CA ILE A 120 -2.51 2.13 -0.84
C ILE A 120 -2.47 3.21 -1.91
N LEU A 121 -3.60 3.81 -2.31
CA LEU A 121 -3.58 4.84 -3.36
C LEU A 121 -2.59 5.97 -3.02
N TYR A 122 -2.49 6.32 -1.73
CA TYR A 122 -1.66 7.42 -1.24
C TYR A 122 -0.29 7.01 -0.70
N HIS A 123 0.15 5.76 -0.91
CA HIS A 123 1.38 5.26 -0.26
C HIS A 123 2.67 5.97 -0.74
N HIS A 124 2.66 6.56 -1.94
CA HIS A 124 3.74 7.44 -2.41
C HIS A 124 3.57 8.91 -2.00
N GLU A 125 2.34 9.38 -1.79
CA GLU A 125 2.07 10.79 -1.49
C GLU A 125 2.67 11.24 -0.16
N PHE A 126 2.72 10.36 0.85
CA PHE A 126 3.33 10.71 2.14
C PHE A 126 4.81 11.08 1.99
N PHE A 127 5.53 10.43 1.07
CA PHE A 127 6.91 10.75 0.73
C PHE A 127 7.01 12.01 -0.13
N THR A 128 6.07 12.21 -1.05
CA THR A 128 5.99 13.43 -1.88
C THR A 128 5.75 14.68 -1.03
N VAL A 129 4.79 14.65 -0.10
CA VAL A 129 4.51 15.76 0.83
C VAL A 129 5.71 16.03 1.74
N LYS A 130 6.34 14.99 2.29
CA LYS A 130 7.55 15.13 3.13
C LYS A 130 8.74 15.70 2.36
N THR A 131 8.89 15.33 1.09
CA THR A 131 9.95 15.83 0.22
C THR A 131 9.70 17.29 -0.15
N ILE A 132 8.48 17.64 -0.60
CA ILE A 132 8.10 19.02 -0.90
C ILE A 132 8.24 19.92 0.33
N ALA A 133 7.79 19.46 1.50
CA ALA A 133 7.92 20.21 2.76
C ALA A 133 9.38 20.45 3.14
N ARG A 134 10.29 19.51 2.86
CA ARG A 134 11.74 19.70 3.05
C ARG A 134 12.33 20.67 2.02
N THR A 135 11.98 20.53 0.75
CA THR A 135 12.49 21.37 -0.34
C THR A 135 12.03 22.83 -0.22
N HIS A 136 10.85 23.07 0.36
CA HIS A 136 10.28 24.41 0.54
C HIS A 136 10.38 24.95 1.98
N GLY A 137 11.19 24.33 2.85
CA GLY A 137 11.50 24.88 4.17
C GLY A 137 10.38 24.85 5.22
N PHE A 138 9.36 23.99 5.07
CA PHE A 138 8.24 23.87 6.03
C PHE A 138 8.60 23.11 7.34
N LEU A 139 9.89 22.89 7.61
CA LEU A 139 10.38 22.13 8.77
C LEU A 139 10.17 22.83 10.14
N LEU A 140 9.64 24.05 10.18
CA LEU A 140 9.43 24.79 11.42
C LEU A 140 8.19 24.38 12.24
N CYS A 141 7.27 23.57 11.70
CA CYS A 141 6.00 23.27 12.40
C CYS A 141 5.82 21.83 12.88
N LEU A 142 6.63 20.86 12.42
CA LEU A 142 6.46 19.43 12.77
C LEU A 142 7.32 18.94 13.94
N GLN A 143 8.09 19.82 14.60
CA GLN A 143 8.86 19.47 15.81
C GLN A 143 8.06 19.59 17.12
N LYS A 144 6.75 19.84 17.06
CA LYS A 144 5.88 20.04 18.24
C LYS A 144 4.64 19.13 18.30
N LEU A 145 4.68 17.97 17.64
CA LEU A 145 3.71 16.88 17.82
C LEU A 145 4.45 15.58 18.11
#